data_AF-A0AAV5SPL7-F1
#
_entry.id   AF-A0AAV5SPL7-F1
#
_cell.length_a   1.000
_cell.length_b   1.000
_cell.length_c   1.000
_cell.angle_alpha   90.00
_cell.angle_beta   90.00
_cell.angle_gamma   90.00
#
_symmetry.space_group_name_H-M   'P 1'
#
loop_
_entity.id
_entity.type
_entity.pdbx_description
1 polymer ?
#
loop_
_entity_poly.entity_id
_entity_poly.type
_entity_poly.pdbx_seq_one_letter_code
_entity_poly.pdbx_strand_id
1 'polypeptide(L)'
;MVNDRRKRSFFTTGIVAGLSDDFVSDKSPVSISNDMDDLPSTSSTAKTTTVTLSNGVRMPLLGLGTTHSGGYYHDAVLHALRHSGYRMIDTARRYGVEAELGIAIRDCGVPREELFVSTKLWPTDYGAGVELAFRKQCDKLHVDYLDLLMLHFPDVPEWLGNSKQVREETWRRMELLCDQGKCRSIGVSNFDIADLEEFEDYASVLPHVNQAEYHVLYDPTELREYCSQQGILFTGYCPLAKGRALGNETIQRIARNHGKTHAQICLRWSIENGVPVIPKSKDVERIEENAHIFDFSLTVDDHKLISSLNSPRNKVLKHEDLSTKWNLPDGYKLAGRVYGVPSEPINKSEAKFRIQALSSITNSPVMKHKGF
;
A
#
# COMPACT_ATOMS: atom_id res chain seq x y z
N MET A 1 39.96 -6.66 -36.58
CA MET A 1 38.79 -6.40 -37.42
C MET A 1 37.68 -5.91 -36.48
N VAL A 2 37.52 -4.64 -36.08
CA VAL A 2 37.50 -3.33 -36.77
C VAL A 2 36.51 -3.25 -37.93
N ASN A 3 35.35 -2.67 -37.62
CA ASN A 3 34.42 -1.88 -38.46
C ASN A 3 33.40 -1.33 -37.45
N ASP A 4 33.47 -0.10 -36.93
CA ASP A 4 33.48 1.26 -37.50
C ASP A 4 32.20 1.65 -38.27
N ARG A 5 31.72 2.85 -37.89
CA ARG A 5 30.72 3.75 -38.48
C ARG A 5 29.25 3.50 -38.12
N ARG A 6 28.45 4.49 -37.70
CA ARG A 6 28.54 5.92 -38.07
C ARG A 6 27.74 6.80 -37.08
N LYS A 7 28.42 7.73 -36.40
CA LYS A 7 27.83 8.96 -35.83
C LYS A 7 27.38 9.87 -36.98
N ARG A 8 26.24 10.54 -36.85
CA ARG A 8 25.89 11.71 -37.67
C ARG A 8 25.68 12.91 -36.73
N SER A 9 26.54 13.91 -36.93
CA SER A 9 26.39 15.27 -36.43
C SER A 9 25.96 16.13 -37.61
N PHE A 10 25.03 17.06 -37.41
CA PHE A 10 24.81 18.19 -38.30
C PHE A 10 24.60 19.46 -37.47
N PHE A 11 25.56 20.38 -37.58
CA PHE A 11 25.35 21.83 -37.59
C PHE A 11 25.73 22.26 -39.03
N THR A 12 25.10 23.23 -39.69
CA THR A 12 25.14 24.68 -39.37
C THR A 12 24.14 25.46 -40.25
N THR A 13 23.58 26.56 -39.70
CA THR A 13 23.15 27.86 -40.32
C THR A 13 22.21 27.88 -41.54
N GLY A 14 21.16 28.70 -41.67
CA GLY A 14 20.59 29.81 -40.89
C GLY A 14 19.53 30.57 -41.73
N ILE A 15 18.82 31.50 -41.08
CA ILE A 15 17.92 32.59 -41.58
C ILE A 15 16.39 32.39 -41.40
N VAL A 16 15.92 32.99 -40.29
CA VAL A 16 14.76 33.90 -40.06
C VAL A 16 13.46 33.72 -40.87
N ALA A 17 12.37 33.36 -40.18
CA ALA A 17 11.10 34.12 -40.12
C ALA A 17 10.20 33.49 -39.05
N GLY A 18 9.60 34.31 -38.19
CA GLY A 18 8.88 33.87 -37.01
C GLY A 18 7.52 33.24 -37.28
N LEU A 19 7.01 32.56 -36.26
CA LEU A 19 5.67 32.75 -35.67
C LEU A 19 5.62 31.87 -34.40
N SER A 20 4.99 32.45 -33.38
CA SER A 20 4.73 31.90 -32.05
C SER A 20 3.97 30.58 -32.10
N ASP A 21 4.25 29.69 -31.14
CA ASP A 21 3.24 29.22 -30.18
C ASP A 21 3.91 28.30 -29.14
N ASP A 22 3.81 28.73 -27.88
CA ASP A 22 4.35 28.09 -26.70
C ASP A 22 3.52 26.85 -26.32
N PHE A 23 4.17 25.69 -26.23
CA PHE A 23 3.66 24.54 -25.47
C PHE A 23 4.75 24.13 -24.47
N VAL A 24 4.82 24.85 -23.36
CA VAL A 24 5.62 24.46 -22.19
C VAL A 24 4.75 23.55 -21.33
N SER A 25 5.13 22.27 -21.26
CA SER A 25 4.57 21.32 -20.31
C SER A 25 5.03 21.68 -18.90
N ASP A 26 4.12 22.19 -18.07
CA ASP A 26 4.35 22.41 -16.64
C ASP A 26 4.37 21.05 -15.92
N LYS A 27 5.57 20.57 -15.57
CA LYS A 27 5.78 19.48 -14.61
C LYS A 27 6.12 20.11 -13.27
N SER A 28 5.11 20.51 -12.52
CA SER A 28 5.27 20.97 -11.13
C SER A 28 5.28 19.76 -10.17
N PRO A 29 6.13 19.76 -9.13
CA PRO A 29 6.13 18.69 -8.12
C PRO A 29 4.88 18.71 -7.24
N VAL A 30 4.49 17.53 -6.75
CA VAL A 30 3.35 17.28 -5.85
C VAL A 30 3.34 18.28 -4.68
N SER A 31 2.30 19.12 -4.60
CA SER A 31 2.14 20.12 -3.54
C SER A 31 1.32 19.56 -2.36
N ILE A 32 1.87 19.65 -1.15
CA ILE A 32 1.14 19.40 0.11
C ILE A 32 0.33 20.64 0.44
N SER A 33 -1.01 20.56 0.40
CA SER A 33 -1.91 21.69 0.71
C SER A 33 -2.23 21.76 2.21
N ASN A 34 -2.07 22.95 2.80
CA ASN A 34 -2.52 23.30 4.16
C ASN A 34 -3.24 24.66 4.11
N ASP A 35 -4.52 24.67 3.73
CA ASP A 35 -5.32 25.91 3.79
C ASP A 35 -6.02 26.05 5.15
N MET A 36 -5.79 27.20 5.79
CA MET A 36 -6.51 27.74 6.95
C MET A 36 -7.24 29.03 6.53
N ASP A 37 -8.56 29.09 6.75
CA ASP A 37 -9.30 30.31 7.11
C ASP A 37 -10.73 29.98 7.65
N ASP A 38 -10.91 30.31 8.93
CA ASP A 38 -12.02 30.77 9.81
C ASP A 38 -13.49 30.26 9.98
N LEU A 39 -13.79 30.09 11.29
CA LEU A 39 -15.02 30.15 12.15
C LEU A 39 -16.04 28.98 12.33
N PRO A 40 -16.66 28.84 13.54
CA PRO A 40 -16.77 27.55 14.22
C PRO A 40 -18.16 26.92 14.13
N SER A 41 -18.20 25.64 13.75
CA SER A 41 -19.31 24.74 14.06
C SER A 41 -18.79 23.55 14.83
N THR A 42 -19.42 23.26 15.96
CA THR A 42 -19.10 22.17 16.88
C THR A 42 -19.23 20.80 16.23
N SER A 43 -18.14 20.33 15.61
CA SER A 43 -17.78 18.93 15.35
C SER A 43 -16.32 18.95 14.90
N SER A 44 -15.39 18.79 15.85
CA SER A 44 -13.96 18.72 15.55
C SER A 44 -13.64 17.37 14.91
N THR A 45 -13.96 17.22 13.62
CA THR A 45 -13.34 16.18 12.79
C THR A 45 -11.90 16.64 12.56
N ALA A 46 -10.94 16.02 13.23
CA ALA A 46 -9.52 16.27 12.97
C ALA A 46 -9.26 16.16 11.45
N LYS A 47 -8.82 17.26 10.83
CA LYS A 47 -8.57 17.34 9.38
C LYS A 47 -7.40 16.38 9.07
N THR A 48 -7.70 15.20 8.51
CA THR A 48 -6.67 14.21 8.15
C THR A 48 -5.81 14.76 7.02
N THR A 49 -4.48 14.79 7.20
CA THR A 49 -3.54 15.20 6.16
C THR A 49 -3.48 14.12 5.07
N THR A 50 -3.68 14.52 3.81
CA THR A 50 -3.75 13.61 2.66
C THR A 50 -2.82 14.06 1.54
N VAL A 51 -2.51 13.13 0.63
CA VAL A 51 -1.89 13.36 -0.67
C VAL A 51 -2.85 12.92 -1.77
N THR A 52 -2.84 13.60 -2.90
CA THR A 52 -3.69 13.28 -4.04
C THR A 52 -2.96 12.37 -5.02
N LEU A 53 -3.56 11.21 -5.31
CA LEU A 53 -3.08 10.27 -6.33
C LEU A 53 -3.30 10.84 -7.73
N SER A 54 -2.63 10.28 -8.74
CA SER A 54 -2.72 10.74 -10.15
C SER A 54 -4.14 10.71 -10.73
N ASN A 55 -5.06 9.94 -10.16
CA ASN A 55 -6.48 9.88 -10.51
C ASN A 55 -7.39 10.76 -9.64
N GLY A 56 -6.83 11.63 -8.79
CA GLY A 56 -7.58 12.54 -7.92
C GLY A 56 -8.06 11.94 -6.60
N VAL A 57 -7.84 10.64 -6.34
CA VAL A 57 -8.18 10.03 -5.05
C VAL A 57 -7.28 10.57 -3.95
N ARG A 58 -7.85 11.00 -2.82
CA ARG A 58 -7.09 11.46 -1.65
C ARG A 58 -6.71 10.27 -0.77
N MET A 59 -5.42 10.08 -0.54
CA MET A 59 -4.85 9.05 0.31
C MET A 59 -4.27 9.68 1.60
N PRO A 60 -4.60 9.19 2.80
CA PRO A 60 -3.98 9.66 4.04
C PRO A 60 -2.47 9.46 4.05
N LEU A 61 -1.73 10.44 4.58
CA LEU A 61 -0.27 10.36 4.72
C LEU A 61 0.17 9.33 5.77
N LEU A 62 -0.67 9.11 6.79
CA LEU A 62 -0.44 8.14 7.86
C LEU A 62 -1.52 7.06 7.81
N GLY A 63 -1.10 5.80 7.82
CA GLY A 63 -2.00 4.65 7.92
C GLY A 63 -1.51 3.61 8.92
N LEU A 64 -2.39 2.66 9.22
CA LEU A 64 -2.10 1.56 10.12
C LEU A 64 -1.68 0.34 9.29
N GLY A 65 -0.41 -0.05 9.39
CA GLY A 65 0.08 -1.29 8.79
C GLY A 65 -0.34 -2.51 9.60
N THR A 66 -0.79 -3.58 8.93
CA THR A 66 -1.40 -4.76 9.60
C THR A 66 -0.66 -6.08 9.33
N THR A 67 0.63 -6.00 9.02
CA THR A 67 1.45 -7.21 8.78
C THR A 67 1.29 -8.25 9.90
N HIS A 68 1.23 -9.54 9.51
CA HIS A 68 1.12 -10.66 10.44
C HIS A 68 2.29 -10.78 11.44
N SER A 69 3.36 -10.01 11.26
CA SER A 69 4.53 -10.03 12.12
C SER A 69 4.17 -9.44 13.50
N GLY A 70 4.29 -10.29 14.52
CA GLY A 70 3.96 -9.92 15.89
C GLY A 70 2.46 -9.92 16.20
N GLY A 71 1.63 -10.57 15.37
CA GLY A 71 0.20 -10.81 15.64
C GLY A 71 -0.74 -9.63 15.37
N TYR A 72 -2.03 -9.94 15.44
CA TYR A 72 -3.17 -9.02 15.28
C TYR A 72 -3.81 -8.70 16.63
N TYR A 73 -4.09 -7.42 16.86
CA TYR A 73 -4.67 -6.90 18.11
C TYR A 73 -5.86 -6.01 17.77
N HIS A 74 -7.06 -6.53 17.97
CA HIS A 74 -8.30 -5.90 17.55
C HIS A 74 -8.52 -4.53 18.21
N ASP A 75 -8.32 -4.45 19.53
CA ASP A 75 -8.48 -3.23 20.31
C ASP A 75 -7.54 -2.12 19.84
N ALA A 76 -6.31 -2.49 19.44
CA ALA A 76 -5.34 -1.54 18.91
C ALA A 76 -5.81 -0.95 17.57
N VAL A 77 -6.40 -1.77 16.68
CA VAL A 77 -6.99 -1.30 15.42
C VAL A 77 -8.19 -0.40 15.69
N LEU A 78 -9.11 -0.81 16.56
CA LEU A 78 -10.28 -0.01 16.93
C LEU A 78 -9.87 1.34 17.53
N HIS A 79 -8.86 1.34 18.41
CA HIS A 79 -8.34 2.56 19.02
C HIS A 79 -7.78 3.52 17.99
N ALA A 80 -6.98 3.01 17.04
CA ALA A 80 -6.43 3.82 15.96
C ALA A 80 -7.52 4.57 15.18
N LEU A 81 -8.60 3.86 14.83
CA LEU A 81 -9.70 4.38 14.01
C LEU A 81 -10.62 5.33 14.80
N ARG A 82 -10.95 4.97 16.05
CA ARG A 82 -11.90 5.71 16.90
C ARG A 82 -11.27 6.94 17.57
N HIS A 83 -10.03 6.82 18.02
CA HIS A 83 -9.46 7.76 18.99
C HIS A 83 -8.19 8.44 18.49
N SER A 84 -7.39 7.79 17.65
CA SER A 84 -6.11 8.36 17.17
C SER A 84 -6.18 8.98 15.77
N GLY A 85 -7.39 9.13 15.19
CA GLY A 85 -7.59 9.84 13.92
C GLY A 85 -7.06 9.10 12.68
N TYR A 86 -6.72 7.82 12.78
CA TYR A 86 -6.33 7.04 11.60
C TYR A 86 -7.53 6.90 10.65
N ARG A 87 -7.26 7.12 9.37
CA ARG A 87 -8.23 6.93 8.28
C ARG A 87 -7.70 6.04 7.16
N MET A 88 -6.51 5.44 7.32
CA MET A 88 -5.98 4.46 6.38
C MET A 88 -5.62 3.16 7.08
N ILE A 89 -6.03 2.04 6.49
CA ILE A 89 -5.65 0.68 6.89
C ILE A 89 -4.94 0.03 5.71
N ASP A 90 -3.70 -0.41 5.91
CA ASP A 90 -2.97 -1.20 4.93
C ASP A 90 -2.86 -2.65 5.38
N THR A 91 -3.40 -3.54 4.54
CA THR A 91 -3.32 -4.99 4.72
C THR A 91 -2.87 -5.71 3.46
N ALA A 92 -2.92 -7.03 3.49
CA ALA A 92 -2.70 -7.90 2.34
C ALA A 92 -3.35 -9.25 2.61
N ARG A 93 -3.81 -9.93 1.54
CA ARG A 93 -4.28 -11.33 1.62
C ARG A 93 -3.36 -12.19 2.48
N ARG A 94 -2.06 -12.09 2.20
CA ARG A 94 -1.00 -12.89 2.82
C ARG A 94 -0.90 -12.73 4.34
N TYR A 95 -1.32 -11.58 4.86
CA TYR A 95 -1.27 -11.32 6.30
C TYR A 95 -2.30 -12.15 7.03
N GLY A 96 -3.38 -12.58 6.37
CA GLY A 96 -4.36 -13.50 6.95
C GLY A 96 -5.17 -12.89 8.09
N VAL A 97 -5.33 -11.57 8.10
CA VAL A 97 -6.06 -10.80 9.12
C VAL A 97 -7.23 -10.00 8.54
N GLU A 98 -7.55 -10.20 7.25
CA GLU A 98 -8.60 -9.42 6.55
C GLU A 98 -9.98 -9.62 7.19
N ALA A 99 -10.29 -10.82 7.70
CA ALA A 99 -11.57 -11.11 8.34
C ALA A 99 -11.73 -10.36 9.67
N GLU A 100 -10.68 -10.37 10.49
CA GLU A 100 -10.62 -9.65 11.75
C GLU A 100 -10.64 -8.12 11.54
N LEU A 101 -9.98 -7.64 10.49
CA LEU A 101 -10.06 -6.25 10.07
C LEU A 101 -11.46 -5.85 9.60
N GLY A 102 -12.19 -6.74 8.91
CA GLY A 102 -13.57 -6.46 8.51
C GLY A 102 -14.50 -6.22 9.70
N ILE A 103 -14.33 -7.01 10.76
CA ILE A 103 -15.01 -6.78 12.05
C ILE A 103 -14.64 -5.39 12.61
N ALA A 104 -13.35 -5.04 12.60
CA ALA A 104 -12.90 -3.75 13.14
C ALA A 104 -13.42 -2.55 12.32
N ILE A 105 -13.43 -2.66 10.99
CA ILE A 105 -13.96 -1.64 10.07
C ILE A 105 -15.44 -1.42 10.35
N ARG A 106 -16.23 -2.50 10.44
CA ARG A 106 -17.66 -2.44 10.76
C ARG A 106 -17.91 -1.82 12.13
N ASP A 107 -17.13 -2.24 13.14
CA ASP A 107 -17.42 -1.91 14.53
C ASP A 107 -16.82 -0.55 14.94
N CYS A 108 -15.85 0.01 14.20
CA CYS A 108 -15.17 1.24 14.60
C CYS A 108 -16.08 2.47 14.66
N GLY A 109 -17.22 2.47 13.96
CA GLY A 109 -18.15 3.60 13.92
C GLY A 109 -17.71 4.76 13.04
N VAL A 110 -16.65 4.60 12.24
CA VAL A 110 -16.23 5.55 11.21
C VAL A 110 -16.94 5.18 9.89
N PRO A 111 -17.57 6.13 9.18
CA PRO A 111 -18.18 5.87 7.88
C PRO A 111 -17.18 5.26 6.89
N ARG A 112 -17.62 4.30 6.07
CA ARG A 112 -16.75 3.56 5.15
C ARG A 112 -16.06 4.51 4.17
N GLU A 113 -16.75 5.53 3.71
CA GLU A 113 -16.28 6.56 2.77
C GLU A 113 -15.21 7.49 3.36
N GLU A 114 -15.08 7.56 4.69
CA GLU A 114 -13.99 8.26 5.37
C GLU A 114 -12.74 7.39 5.53
N LEU A 115 -12.85 6.08 5.33
CA LEU A 115 -11.73 5.15 5.43
C LEU A 115 -11.08 4.92 4.06
N PHE A 116 -9.77 4.82 4.07
CA PHE A 116 -8.93 4.36 2.97
C PHE A 116 -8.46 2.95 3.27
N VAL A 117 -9.06 1.94 2.64
CA VAL A 117 -8.72 0.53 2.85
C VAL A 117 -7.90 0.02 1.67
N SER A 118 -6.66 -0.39 1.94
CA SER A 118 -5.79 -1.01 0.95
C SER A 118 -5.51 -2.48 1.25
N THR A 119 -5.48 -3.31 0.21
CA THR A 119 -5.02 -4.70 0.29
C THR A 119 -4.22 -5.09 -0.96
N LYS A 120 -3.66 -6.29 -0.95
CA LYS A 120 -2.72 -6.77 -1.96
C LYS A 120 -3.08 -8.17 -2.44
N LEU A 121 -3.08 -8.36 -3.76
CA LEU A 121 -3.14 -9.66 -4.42
C LEU A 121 -1.85 -10.41 -4.17
N TRP A 122 -1.94 -11.69 -3.81
CA TRP A 122 -0.76 -12.53 -3.71
C TRP A 122 -0.38 -13.05 -5.12
N PRO A 123 0.90 -13.31 -5.44
CA PRO A 123 1.30 -13.77 -6.77
C PRO A 123 0.54 -14.99 -7.31
N THR A 124 -0.02 -15.83 -6.44
CA THR A 124 -0.83 -16.98 -6.87
C THR A 124 -2.26 -16.62 -7.30
N ASP A 125 -2.69 -15.36 -7.15
CA ASP A 125 -3.97 -14.83 -7.61
C ASP A 125 -3.90 -14.12 -8.96
N TYR A 126 -2.70 -13.98 -9.53
CA TYR A 126 -2.49 -13.20 -10.75
C TYR A 126 -3.17 -13.85 -11.97
N GLY A 127 -3.31 -13.06 -13.04
CA GLY A 127 -4.00 -13.43 -14.27
C GLY A 127 -5.50 -13.60 -14.04
N ALA A 128 -6.05 -14.74 -14.46
CA ALA A 128 -7.47 -15.04 -14.31
C ALA A 128 -8.01 -15.05 -12.86
N GLY A 129 -7.14 -15.14 -11.84
CA GLY A 129 -7.53 -15.21 -10.43
C GLY A 129 -8.01 -13.90 -9.80
N VAL A 130 -7.71 -12.75 -10.41
CA VAL A 130 -7.89 -11.41 -9.82
C VAL A 130 -9.31 -11.18 -9.30
N GLU A 131 -10.33 -11.47 -10.09
CA GLU A 131 -11.72 -11.17 -9.73
C GLU A 131 -12.19 -12.01 -8.52
N LEU A 132 -11.78 -13.29 -8.48
CA LEU A 132 -12.08 -14.17 -7.35
C LEU A 132 -11.35 -13.73 -6.08
N ALA A 133 -10.09 -13.33 -6.21
CA ALA A 133 -9.30 -12.82 -5.10
C ALA A 133 -9.90 -11.52 -4.54
N PHE A 134 -10.19 -10.55 -5.40
CA PHE A 134 -10.85 -9.30 -5.03
C PHE A 134 -12.16 -9.54 -4.26
N ARG A 135 -13.05 -10.39 -4.79
CA ARG A 135 -14.33 -10.73 -4.14
C ARG A 135 -14.11 -11.32 -2.74
N LYS A 136 -13.20 -12.30 -2.62
CA LYS A 136 -12.86 -12.90 -1.31
C LYS A 136 -12.28 -11.89 -0.32
N GLN A 137 -11.51 -10.92 -0.79
CA GLN A 137 -10.91 -9.89 0.07
C GLN A 137 -11.98 -8.91 0.55
N CYS A 138 -12.88 -8.47 -0.33
CA CYS A 138 -14.06 -7.67 0.02
C CYS A 138 -14.97 -8.40 1.02
N ASP A 139 -15.26 -9.69 0.77
CA ASP A 139 -16.06 -10.54 1.65
C ASP A 139 -15.43 -10.69 3.04
N LYS A 140 -14.10 -10.75 3.15
CA LYS A 140 -13.42 -10.80 4.46
C LYS A 140 -13.42 -9.45 5.15
N LEU A 141 -13.14 -8.38 4.40
CA LEU A 141 -13.06 -7.02 4.92
C LEU A 141 -14.45 -6.40 5.19
N HIS A 142 -15.54 -7.07 4.81
CA HIS A 142 -16.91 -6.57 4.90
C HIS A 142 -17.07 -5.20 4.20
N VAL A 143 -16.54 -5.06 2.99
CA VAL A 143 -16.61 -3.84 2.17
C VAL A 143 -17.05 -4.15 0.74
N ASP A 144 -17.71 -3.19 0.09
CA ASP A 144 -18.16 -3.35 -1.30
C ASP A 144 -17.12 -2.91 -2.35
N TYR A 145 -16.14 -2.11 -1.91
CA TYR A 145 -15.06 -1.56 -2.73
C TYR A 145 -13.77 -1.40 -1.91
N LEU A 146 -12.63 -1.34 -2.61
CA LEU A 146 -11.32 -1.02 -2.05
C LEU A 146 -10.87 0.37 -2.49
N ASP A 147 -10.18 1.10 -1.61
CA ASP A 147 -9.60 2.38 -2.00
C ASP A 147 -8.32 2.19 -2.82
N LEU A 148 -7.57 1.13 -2.52
CA LEU A 148 -6.37 0.74 -3.25
C LEU A 148 -6.18 -0.79 -3.27
N LEU A 149 -6.15 -1.38 -4.47
CA LEU A 149 -5.73 -2.77 -4.68
C LEU A 149 -4.34 -2.81 -5.32
N MET A 150 -3.43 -3.61 -4.78
CA MET A 150 -2.05 -3.70 -5.28
C MET A 150 -1.63 -5.12 -5.68
N LEU A 151 -0.73 -5.22 -6.66
CA LEU A 151 0.13 -6.41 -6.81
C LEU A 151 1.13 -6.41 -5.65
N HIS A 152 1.24 -7.49 -4.89
CA HIS A 152 2.13 -7.53 -3.73
C HIS A 152 3.60 -7.67 -4.12
N PHE A 153 3.90 -8.32 -5.25
CA PHE A 153 5.26 -8.56 -5.77
C PHE A 153 5.25 -8.62 -7.31
N PRO A 154 6.37 -8.28 -7.98
CA PRO A 154 6.48 -8.41 -9.44
C PRO A 154 6.57 -9.86 -9.92
N ASP A 155 7.02 -10.76 -9.06
CA ASP A 155 7.17 -12.18 -9.35
C ASP A 155 5.84 -12.86 -9.72
N VAL A 156 5.91 -13.75 -10.71
CA VAL A 156 4.81 -14.61 -11.15
C VAL A 156 5.24 -16.06 -10.99
N PRO A 157 4.45 -16.92 -10.32
CA PRO A 157 4.72 -18.34 -10.29
C PRO A 157 4.77 -18.96 -11.68
N GLU A 158 5.82 -19.75 -11.96
CA GLU A 158 6.07 -20.32 -13.30
C GLU A 158 4.87 -21.13 -13.85
N TRP A 159 4.10 -21.78 -12.97
CA TRP A 159 2.92 -22.56 -13.37
C TRP A 159 1.73 -21.71 -13.82
N LEU A 160 1.75 -20.39 -13.61
CA LEU A 160 0.76 -19.47 -14.18
C LEU A 160 1.09 -19.10 -15.64
N GLY A 161 2.30 -19.40 -16.12
CA GLY A 161 2.72 -19.15 -17.49
C GLY A 161 3.76 -18.03 -17.62
N ASN A 162 3.78 -17.37 -18.78
CA ASN A 162 4.73 -16.30 -19.04
C ASN A 162 4.47 -15.09 -18.12
N SER A 163 5.48 -14.68 -17.36
CA SER A 163 5.33 -13.66 -16.33
C SER A 163 4.79 -12.32 -16.85
N LYS A 164 5.27 -11.86 -18.01
CA LYS A 164 4.80 -10.59 -18.61
C LYS A 164 3.34 -10.69 -19.03
N GLN A 165 2.95 -11.77 -19.70
CA GLN A 165 1.55 -11.99 -20.10
C GLN A 165 0.62 -12.08 -18.90
N VAL A 166 1.05 -12.77 -17.83
CA VAL A 166 0.27 -12.87 -16.59
C VAL A 166 0.15 -11.51 -15.90
N ARG A 167 1.22 -10.71 -15.85
CA ARG A 167 1.16 -9.34 -15.28
C ARG A 167 0.27 -8.42 -16.10
N GLU A 168 0.39 -8.44 -17.42
CA GLU A 168 -0.52 -7.71 -18.32
C GLU A 168 -1.97 -8.12 -18.07
N GLU A 169 -2.25 -9.43 -18.07
CA GLU A 169 -3.58 -9.97 -17.80
C GLU A 169 -4.13 -9.53 -16.43
N THR A 170 -3.26 -9.52 -15.41
CA THR A 170 -3.57 -9.06 -14.04
C THR A 170 -3.93 -7.58 -14.05
N TRP A 171 -3.10 -6.76 -14.68
CA TRP A 171 -3.27 -5.31 -14.71
C TRP A 171 -4.55 -4.91 -15.43
N ARG A 172 -4.82 -5.50 -16.61
CA ARG A 172 -6.08 -5.25 -17.34
C ARG A 172 -7.33 -5.57 -16.53
N ARG A 173 -7.28 -6.63 -15.71
CA ARG A 173 -8.39 -6.97 -14.80
C ARG A 173 -8.51 -5.97 -13.65
N MET A 174 -7.40 -5.46 -13.14
CA MET A 174 -7.41 -4.42 -12.11
C MET A 174 -7.92 -3.08 -12.65
N GLU A 175 -7.56 -2.71 -13.89
CA GLU A 175 -8.14 -1.56 -14.60
C GLU A 175 -9.66 -1.70 -14.72
N LEU A 176 -10.15 -2.88 -15.11
CA LEU A 176 -11.59 -3.16 -15.18
C LEU A 176 -12.29 -3.02 -13.81
N LEU A 177 -11.64 -3.44 -12.71
CA LEU A 177 -12.18 -3.22 -11.36
C LEU A 177 -12.27 -1.72 -11.01
N CYS A 178 -11.32 -0.90 -11.48
CA CYS A 178 -11.41 0.55 -11.35
C CYS A 178 -12.57 1.13 -12.16
N ASP A 179 -12.70 0.75 -13.42
CA ASP A 179 -13.78 1.22 -14.30
C ASP A 179 -15.17 0.86 -13.76
N GLN A 180 -15.30 -0.28 -13.09
CA GLN A 180 -16.52 -0.73 -12.42
C GLN A 180 -16.78 -0.06 -11.06
N GLY A 181 -15.90 0.82 -10.59
CA GLY A 181 -15.98 1.45 -9.27
C GLY A 181 -15.75 0.49 -8.10
N LYS A 182 -15.18 -0.69 -8.36
CA LYS A 182 -14.87 -1.72 -7.35
C LYS A 182 -13.54 -1.48 -6.66
N CYS A 183 -12.60 -0.84 -7.35
CA CYS A 183 -11.41 -0.24 -6.76
C CYS A 183 -11.42 1.25 -7.09
N ARG A 184 -11.06 2.12 -6.14
CA ARG A 184 -10.89 3.56 -6.44
C ARG A 184 -9.54 3.84 -7.08
N SER A 185 -8.53 3.07 -6.71
CA SER A 185 -7.17 3.14 -7.26
C SER A 185 -6.54 1.75 -7.32
N ILE A 186 -5.56 1.61 -8.20
CA ILE A 186 -4.75 0.39 -8.37
C ILE A 186 -3.26 0.72 -8.34
N GLY A 187 -2.46 -0.17 -7.78
CA GLY A 187 -1.03 0.05 -7.63
C GLY A 187 -0.22 -1.22 -7.58
N VAL A 188 1.04 -1.08 -7.18
CA VAL A 188 2.00 -2.16 -7.07
C VAL A 188 2.81 -2.04 -5.79
N SER A 189 3.49 -3.12 -5.40
CA SER A 189 4.38 -3.14 -4.25
C SER A 189 5.62 -3.98 -4.56
N ASN A 190 6.78 -3.48 -4.15
CA ASN A 190 8.09 -4.10 -4.37
C ASN A 190 8.52 -4.17 -5.84
N PHE A 191 8.04 -3.26 -6.69
CA PHE A 191 8.44 -3.14 -8.08
C PHE A 191 9.64 -2.20 -8.19
N ASP A 192 10.70 -2.64 -8.87
CA ASP A 192 11.84 -1.80 -9.22
C ASP A 192 11.58 -1.06 -10.55
N ILE A 193 12.50 -0.18 -10.96
CA ILE A 193 12.33 0.68 -12.15
C ILE A 193 12.01 -0.15 -13.40
N ALA A 194 12.75 -1.23 -13.65
CA ALA A 194 12.55 -2.08 -14.81
C ALA A 194 11.17 -2.77 -14.82
N ASP A 195 10.63 -3.11 -13.64
CA ASP A 195 9.28 -3.69 -13.55
C ASP A 195 8.20 -2.63 -13.84
N LEU A 196 8.43 -1.37 -13.43
CA LEU A 196 7.52 -0.26 -13.69
C LEU A 196 7.53 0.16 -15.17
N GLU A 197 8.70 0.17 -15.81
CA GLU A 197 8.84 0.44 -17.25
C GLU A 197 8.07 -0.59 -18.10
N GLU A 198 7.93 -1.84 -17.63
CA GLU A 198 7.16 -2.87 -18.33
C GLU A 198 5.68 -2.48 -18.54
N PHE A 199 5.11 -1.65 -17.66
CA PHE A 199 3.72 -1.20 -17.79
C PHE A 199 3.50 -0.31 -19.01
N GLU A 200 4.52 0.37 -19.53
CA GLU A 200 4.39 1.21 -20.74
C GLU A 200 3.94 0.41 -21.97
N ASP A 201 4.21 -0.91 -21.98
CA ASP A 201 3.85 -1.78 -23.09
C ASP A 201 2.35 -2.12 -23.13
N TYR A 202 1.66 -2.10 -21.99
CA TYR A 202 0.29 -2.62 -21.89
C TYR A 202 -0.66 -1.89 -20.94
N ALA A 203 -0.23 -0.96 -20.10
CA ALA A 203 -1.13 -0.27 -19.19
C ALA A 203 -1.90 0.84 -19.90
N SER A 204 -3.22 0.90 -19.69
CA SER A 204 -4.01 2.09 -20.03
C SER A 204 -3.88 3.17 -18.97
N VAL A 205 -3.65 2.79 -17.71
CA VAL A 205 -3.33 3.70 -16.60
C VAL A 205 -2.12 3.14 -15.86
N LEU A 206 -1.08 3.95 -15.67
CA LEU A 206 0.08 3.57 -14.87
C LEU A 206 -0.30 3.35 -13.39
N PRO A 207 0.47 2.58 -12.61
CA PRO A 207 0.19 2.41 -11.19
C PRO A 207 0.06 3.73 -10.45
N HIS A 208 -1.02 3.91 -9.69
CA HIS A 208 -1.20 5.13 -8.89
C HIS A 208 -0.23 5.19 -7.71
N VAL A 209 0.20 4.02 -7.25
CA VAL A 209 1.08 3.83 -6.08
C VAL A 209 2.12 2.74 -6.37
N ASN A 210 3.36 2.95 -5.95
CA ASN A 210 4.34 1.89 -5.72
C ASN A 210 4.73 1.87 -4.23
N GLN A 211 4.39 0.78 -3.53
CA GLN A 211 4.72 0.61 -2.11
C GLN A 211 5.99 -0.23 -1.92
N ALA A 212 7.04 0.35 -1.33
CA ALA A 212 8.31 -0.33 -1.11
C ALA A 212 8.90 -0.03 0.28
N GLU A 213 10.00 -0.72 0.62
CA GLU A 213 10.71 -0.48 1.87
C GLU A 213 11.32 0.91 1.89
N TYR A 214 11.04 1.68 2.94
CA TYR A 214 11.57 3.02 3.11
C TYR A 214 11.65 3.38 4.57
N HIS A 215 12.82 3.87 5.00
CA HIS A 215 13.04 4.35 6.36
C HIS A 215 14.33 5.16 6.45
N VAL A 216 14.54 5.84 7.58
CA VAL A 216 15.71 6.71 7.83
C VAL A 216 17.09 6.07 7.59
N LEU A 217 17.20 4.74 7.57
CA LEU A 217 18.45 4.02 7.27
C LEU A 217 18.57 3.54 5.80
N TYR A 218 17.49 3.58 5.02
CA TYR A 218 17.41 3.06 3.66
C TYR A 218 16.39 3.86 2.85
N ASP A 219 16.90 4.60 1.87
CA ASP A 219 16.16 5.39 0.91
C ASP A 219 16.56 4.96 -0.52
N PRO A 220 15.64 4.33 -1.29
CA PRO A 220 15.86 4.00 -2.69
C PRO A 220 15.59 5.23 -3.58
N THR A 221 16.48 6.22 -3.50
CA THR A 221 16.31 7.54 -4.13
C THR A 221 15.98 7.46 -5.62
N GLU A 222 16.73 6.66 -6.39
CA GLU A 222 16.51 6.50 -7.84
C GLU A 222 15.09 6.00 -8.17
N LEU A 223 14.58 5.02 -7.41
CA LEU A 223 13.24 4.48 -7.59
C LEU A 223 12.16 5.53 -7.23
N ARG A 224 12.37 6.31 -6.17
CA ARG A 224 11.44 7.38 -5.78
C ARG A 224 11.38 8.49 -6.82
N GLU A 225 12.54 8.89 -7.34
CA GLU A 225 12.63 9.90 -8.40
C GLU A 225 11.93 9.43 -9.67
N TYR A 226 12.16 8.17 -10.09
CA TYR A 226 11.44 7.57 -11.20
C TYR A 226 9.91 7.58 -10.97
N CYS A 227 9.45 7.11 -9.81
CA CYS A 227 8.03 7.12 -9.47
C CYS A 227 7.43 8.54 -9.56
N SER A 228 8.11 9.53 -8.99
CA SER A 228 7.69 10.94 -9.05
C SER A 228 7.59 11.46 -10.49
N GLN A 229 8.57 11.17 -11.34
CA GLN A 229 8.58 11.57 -12.75
C GLN A 229 7.43 10.97 -13.58
N GLN A 230 6.96 9.79 -13.19
CA GLN A 230 5.85 9.07 -13.82
C GLN A 230 4.48 9.35 -13.18
N GLY A 231 4.41 10.21 -12.15
CA GLY A 231 3.17 10.47 -11.42
C GLY A 231 2.69 9.29 -10.56
N ILE A 232 3.59 8.38 -10.21
CA ILE A 232 3.36 7.24 -9.32
C ILE A 232 3.70 7.68 -7.89
N LEU A 233 2.75 7.60 -6.97
CA LEU A 233 3.03 7.92 -5.57
C LEU A 233 3.87 6.80 -4.93
N PHE A 234 5.06 7.14 -4.46
CA PHE A 234 5.87 6.21 -3.67
C PHE A 234 5.39 6.16 -2.22
N THR A 235 5.09 4.97 -1.69
CA THR A 235 4.66 4.78 -0.30
C THR A 235 5.61 3.86 0.46
N GLY A 236 5.88 4.19 1.73
CA GLY A 236 6.91 3.53 2.53
C GLY A 236 6.37 2.56 3.57
N TYR A 237 6.74 1.28 3.48
CA TYR A 237 6.56 0.32 4.57
C TYR A 237 7.84 0.15 5.41
N CYS A 238 7.69 -0.47 6.59
CA CYS A 238 8.77 -0.64 7.57
C CYS A 238 9.44 0.68 8.00
N PRO A 239 8.69 1.75 8.30
CA PRO A 239 9.26 3.08 8.56
C PRO A 239 10.26 3.14 9.73
N LEU A 240 10.24 2.14 10.63
CA LEU A 240 11.12 2.02 11.79
C LEU A 240 12.25 0.98 11.61
N ALA A 241 12.49 0.48 10.39
CA ALA A 241 13.48 -0.55 10.06
C ALA A 241 13.36 -1.82 10.93
N LYS A 242 12.12 -2.25 11.23
CA LYS A 242 11.78 -3.29 12.23
C LYS A 242 12.39 -3.04 13.63
N GLY A 243 12.41 -1.78 14.05
CA GLY A 243 12.94 -1.35 15.35
C GLY A 243 14.41 -0.97 15.33
N ARG A 244 15.17 -1.30 14.27
CA ARG A 244 16.61 -0.99 14.18
C ARG A 244 16.89 0.51 14.19
N ALA A 245 16.01 1.33 13.62
CA ALA A 245 16.16 2.78 13.59
C ALA A 245 16.05 3.41 15.00
N LEU A 246 15.33 2.78 15.92
CA LEU A 246 15.08 3.32 17.27
C LEU A 246 16.33 3.34 18.15
N GLY A 247 17.32 2.48 17.83
CA GLY A 247 18.60 2.42 18.54
C GLY A 247 19.69 3.31 17.94
N ASN A 248 19.43 4.03 16.84
CA ASN A 248 20.45 4.82 16.15
C ASN A 248 20.75 6.13 16.91
N GLU A 249 22.01 6.39 17.23
CA GLU A 249 22.44 7.55 18.03
C GLU A 249 22.03 8.91 17.43
N THR A 250 22.07 9.03 16.10
CA THR A 250 21.63 10.25 15.39
C THR A 250 20.13 10.48 15.62
N ILE A 251 19.31 9.44 15.47
CA ILE A 251 17.86 9.51 15.71
C ILE A 251 17.57 9.85 17.18
N GLN A 252 18.30 9.26 18.12
CA GLN A 252 18.15 9.57 19.55
C GLN A 252 18.49 11.03 19.88
N ARG A 253 19.55 11.56 19.27
CA ARG A 253 19.94 12.96 19.45
C ARG A 253 18.87 13.91 18.92
N ILE A 254 18.37 13.67 17.71
CA ILE A 254 17.32 14.48 17.09
C ILE A 254 16.04 14.41 17.94
N ALA A 255 15.63 13.22 18.36
CA ALA A 255 14.47 13.03 19.23
C ALA A 255 14.53 13.87 20.51
N ARG A 256 15.68 13.88 21.20
CA ARG A 256 15.89 14.73 22.39
C ARG A 256 15.76 16.22 22.09
N ASN A 257 16.31 16.69 20.97
CA ASN A 257 16.26 18.11 20.58
C ASN A 257 14.82 18.59 20.32
N HIS A 258 13.96 17.71 19.80
CA HIS A 258 12.56 18.02 19.49
C HIS A 258 11.59 17.69 20.63
N GLY A 259 12.04 17.01 21.69
CA GLY A 259 11.13 16.50 22.74
C GLY A 259 10.14 15.46 22.22
N LYS A 260 10.55 14.69 21.20
CA LYS A 260 9.73 13.68 20.52
C LYS A 260 10.33 12.30 20.68
N THR A 261 9.59 11.25 20.34
CA THR A 261 10.12 9.88 20.40
C THR A 261 10.91 9.51 19.16
N HIS A 262 11.75 8.48 19.26
CA HIS A 262 12.52 7.98 18.11
C HIS A 262 11.62 7.56 16.94
N ALA A 263 10.44 7.00 17.23
CA ALA A 263 9.47 6.61 16.21
C ALA A 263 8.89 7.85 15.51
N GLN A 264 8.50 8.88 16.26
CA GLN A 264 7.99 10.12 15.70
C GLN A 264 9.00 10.81 14.77
N ILE A 265 10.29 10.82 15.12
CA ILE A 265 11.34 11.35 14.23
C ILE A 265 11.40 10.58 12.91
N CYS A 266 11.38 9.24 12.95
CA CYS A 266 11.44 8.41 11.75
C CYS A 266 10.21 8.61 10.84
N LEU A 267 9.02 8.68 11.45
CA LEU A 267 7.77 8.87 10.73
C LEU A 267 7.68 10.28 10.15
N ARG A 268 8.00 11.31 10.93
CA ARG A 268 8.01 12.70 10.48
C ARG A 268 8.97 12.90 9.31
N TRP A 269 10.17 12.34 9.40
CA TRP A 269 11.14 12.41 8.31
C TRP A 269 10.58 11.85 7.01
N SER A 270 9.89 10.71 7.09
CA SER A 270 9.30 10.09 5.89
C SER A 270 8.21 10.96 5.28
N ILE A 271 7.32 11.53 6.11
CA ILE A 271 6.26 12.44 5.66
C ILE A 271 6.84 13.70 5.01
N GLU A 272 7.87 14.31 5.61
CA GLU A 272 8.52 15.51 5.04
C GLU A 272 9.29 15.24 3.76
N ASN A 273 9.63 13.97 3.47
CA ASN A 273 10.17 13.53 2.20
C ASN A 273 9.07 13.10 1.19
N GLY A 274 7.81 13.42 1.48
CA GLY A 274 6.67 13.13 0.61
C GLY A 274 6.29 11.66 0.55
N VAL A 275 6.71 10.85 1.52
CA VAL A 275 6.46 9.40 1.56
C VAL A 275 5.43 9.07 2.65
N PRO A 276 4.19 8.68 2.28
CA PRO A 276 3.21 8.17 3.22
C PRO A 276 3.74 6.94 3.96
N VAL A 277 3.36 6.81 5.24
CA VAL A 277 3.87 5.75 6.13
C VAL A 277 2.76 4.92 6.74
N ILE A 278 3.05 3.63 6.91
CA ILE A 278 2.15 2.64 7.51
C ILE A 278 2.78 1.92 8.72
N PRO A 279 3.11 2.63 9.82
CA PRO A 279 3.61 1.97 11.01
C PRO A 279 2.61 0.94 11.53
N LYS A 280 3.14 -0.15 12.06
CA LYS A 280 2.37 -1.17 12.78
C LYS A 280 2.65 -1.03 14.27
N SER A 281 1.61 -1.09 15.09
CA SER A 281 1.72 -1.24 16.53
C SER A 281 0.65 -2.20 17.03
N LYS A 282 0.93 -2.83 18.17
CA LYS A 282 -0.06 -3.55 18.99
C LYS A 282 -0.38 -2.82 20.29
N ASP A 283 0.42 -1.81 20.62
CA ASP A 283 0.35 -1.04 21.86
C ASP A 283 -0.38 0.27 21.54
N VAL A 284 -1.43 0.56 22.29
CA VAL A 284 -2.35 1.69 22.06
C VAL A 284 -1.62 3.03 22.22
N GLU A 285 -0.77 3.13 23.22
CA GLU A 285 0.01 4.34 23.50
C GLU A 285 0.93 4.68 22.33
N ARG A 286 1.52 3.66 21.69
CA ARG A 286 2.36 3.85 20.49
C ARG A 286 1.53 4.26 19.26
N ILE A 287 0.28 3.84 19.17
CA ILE A 287 -0.62 4.27 18.09
C ILE A 287 -0.93 5.75 18.23
N GLU A 288 -1.25 6.20 19.44
CA GLU A 288 -1.45 7.63 19.73
C GLU A 288 -0.17 8.44 19.47
N GLU A 289 0.97 7.96 19.95
CA GLU A 289 2.28 8.59 19.73
C GLU A 289 2.58 8.74 18.24
N ASN A 290 2.34 7.70 17.43
CA ASN A 290 2.57 7.71 15.99
C ASN A 290 1.61 8.63 15.22
N ALA A 291 0.43 8.94 15.79
CA ALA A 291 -0.50 9.92 15.22
C ALA A 291 -0.03 11.36 15.39
N HIS A 292 0.74 11.64 16.45
CA HIS A 292 1.22 12.98 16.79
C HIS A 292 2.53 13.33 16.07
N ILE A 293 2.51 13.24 14.74
CA ILE A 293 3.65 13.52 13.86
C ILE A 293 3.42 14.73 12.93
N PHE A 294 2.28 15.39 13.05
CA PHE A 294 1.92 16.55 12.22
C PHE A 294 2.12 17.89 12.93
N ASP A 295 2.47 17.87 14.22
CA ASP A 295 2.54 19.04 15.12
C ASP A 295 3.96 19.62 15.30
N PHE A 296 4.96 19.09 14.60
CA PHE A 296 6.34 19.58 14.60
C PHE A 296 6.99 19.36 13.23
N SER A 297 8.15 19.97 12.99
CA SER A 297 8.93 19.79 11.76
C SER A 297 10.40 19.54 12.06
N LEU A 298 11.08 18.73 11.25
CA LEU A 298 12.52 18.54 11.38
C LEU A 298 13.26 19.71 10.75
N THR A 299 14.42 20.06 11.31
CA THR A 299 15.26 21.12 10.73
C THR A 299 15.98 20.62 9.47
N VAL A 300 16.47 21.55 8.65
CA VAL A 300 17.29 21.23 7.47
C VAL A 300 18.52 20.39 7.87
N ASP A 301 19.14 20.68 9.02
CA ASP A 301 20.30 19.92 9.48
C ASP A 301 19.93 18.54 10.03
N ASP A 302 18.75 18.38 10.64
CA ASP A 302 18.22 17.06 11.01
C ASP A 302 18.04 16.19 9.76
N HIS A 303 17.45 16.74 8.69
CA HIS A 303 17.31 16.05 7.40
C HIS A 303 18.66 15.62 6.84
N LYS A 304 19.66 16.51 6.79
CA LYS A 304 21.03 16.17 6.33
C LYS A 304 21.64 15.04 7.16
N LEU A 305 21.50 15.11 8.49
CA LEU A 305 22.02 14.09 9.40
C LEU A 305 21.36 12.74 9.15
N ILE A 306 20.04 12.70 8.97
CA ILE A 306 19.31 11.48 8.67
C ILE A 306 19.69 10.92 7.30
N SER A 307 19.74 11.76 6.26
CA SER A 307 20.14 11.35 4.91
C SER A 307 21.53 10.72 4.87
N SER A 308 22.46 11.15 5.74
CA SER A 308 23.80 10.55 5.85
C SER A 308 23.81 9.11 6.37
N LEU A 309 22.70 8.62 6.93
CA LEU A 309 22.53 7.23 7.40
C LEU A 309 22.17 6.26 6.28
N ASN A 310 21.79 6.75 5.10
CA ASN A 310 21.31 5.92 4.01
C ASN A 310 22.38 4.90 3.57
N SER A 311 22.00 3.63 3.51
CA SER A 311 22.84 2.59 2.92
C SER A 311 21.99 1.45 2.36
N PRO A 312 22.29 0.93 1.15
CA PRO A 312 21.65 -0.26 0.62
C PRO A 312 21.75 -1.49 1.55
N ARG A 313 22.80 -1.56 2.37
CA ARG A 313 23.01 -2.65 3.35
C ARG A 313 21.98 -2.63 4.49
N ASN A 314 21.28 -1.51 4.67
CA ASN A 314 20.28 -1.37 5.72
C ASN A 314 18.89 -1.88 5.29
N LYS A 315 18.69 -2.28 4.02
CA LYS A 315 17.45 -2.92 3.59
C LYS A 315 17.16 -4.16 4.45
N VAL A 316 15.97 -4.23 5.04
CA VAL A 316 15.53 -5.23 6.01
C VAL A 316 14.92 -6.44 5.30
N LEU A 317 14.12 -6.19 4.27
CA LEU A 317 13.41 -7.23 3.54
C LEU A 317 14.26 -7.73 2.38
N LYS A 318 14.36 -9.05 2.33
CA LYS A 318 14.92 -9.80 1.20
C LYS A 318 13.82 -10.64 0.58
N HIS A 319 13.73 -10.59 -0.74
CA HIS A 319 12.69 -11.27 -1.51
C HIS A 319 13.18 -12.55 -2.20
N GLU A 320 14.46 -12.90 -2.04
CA GLU A 320 15.15 -14.04 -2.66
C GLU A 320 14.39 -15.39 -2.47
N ASP A 321 13.69 -15.58 -1.34
CA ASP A 321 12.92 -16.79 -1.05
C ASP A 321 11.41 -16.65 -1.31
N LEU A 322 10.97 -15.75 -2.17
CA LEU A 322 9.53 -15.54 -2.39
C LEU A 322 8.85 -16.79 -2.96
N SER A 323 9.50 -17.49 -3.89
CA SER A 323 8.99 -18.73 -4.50
C SER A 323 8.66 -19.81 -3.48
N THR A 324 9.48 -19.95 -2.44
CA THR A 324 9.27 -20.91 -1.33
C THR A 324 8.01 -20.61 -0.51
N LYS A 325 7.47 -19.39 -0.63
CA LYS A 325 6.34 -18.90 0.18
C LYS A 325 5.01 -19.01 -0.55
N TRP A 326 4.98 -19.22 -1.87
CA TRP A 326 3.73 -19.19 -2.65
C TRP A 326 2.64 -20.13 -2.13
N ASN A 327 3.03 -21.30 -1.61
CA ASN A 327 2.10 -22.36 -1.17
C ASN A 327 1.84 -22.39 0.35
N LEU A 328 2.48 -21.54 1.16
CA LEU A 328 2.16 -21.53 2.60
C LEU A 328 0.76 -20.94 2.81
N PRO A 329 0.06 -21.26 3.91
CA PRO A 329 -1.24 -20.65 4.19
C PRO A 329 -1.14 -19.14 4.44
N ASP A 330 -2.23 -18.42 4.17
CA ASP A 330 -2.38 -17.02 4.59
C ASP A 330 -2.26 -16.94 6.12
N GLY A 331 -1.59 -15.90 6.61
CA GLY A 331 -1.37 -15.76 8.05
C GLY A 331 -0.40 -16.76 8.67
N TYR A 332 0.41 -17.51 7.89
CA TYR A 332 1.35 -18.50 8.45
C TYR A 332 2.31 -17.96 9.53
N LYS A 333 2.61 -16.65 9.54
CA LYS A 333 3.41 -16.00 10.60
C LYS A 333 2.61 -15.46 11.79
N LEU A 334 1.28 -15.42 11.70
CA LEU A 334 0.43 -15.10 12.85
C LEU A 334 0.65 -16.13 13.94
N ALA A 335 0.71 -17.42 13.56
CA ALA A 335 0.82 -18.54 14.50
C ALA A 335 -0.27 -18.48 15.59
N GLY A 336 -1.52 -18.21 15.17
CA GLY A 336 -2.67 -18.07 16.07
C GLY A 336 -2.69 -16.81 16.94
N ARG A 337 -1.74 -15.87 16.76
CA ARG A 337 -1.67 -14.63 17.54
C ARG A 337 -2.66 -13.59 17.02
N VAL A 338 -3.93 -13.82 17.33
CA VAL A 338 -5.07 -12.95 17.06
C VAL A 338 -5.76 -12.69 18.40
N TYR A 339 -5.87 -11.41 18.78
CA TYR A 339 -6.32 -11.01 20.12
C TYR A 339 -7.44 -9.98 20.06
N GLY A 340 -8.39 -10.09 20.99
CA GLY A 340 -9.44 -9.08 21.20
C GLY A 340 -10.57 -9.10 20.17
N VAL A 341 -10.59 -10.04 19.22
CA VAL A 341 -11.65 -10.13 18.22
C VAL A 341 -12.94 -10.64 18.89
N PRO A 342 -14.06 -9.89 18.82
CA PRO A 342 -15.33 -10.35 19.34
C PRO A 342 -15.74 -11.69 18.73
N SER A 343 -16.33 -12.58 19.52
CA SER A 343 -17.03 -13.72 18.95
C SER A 343 -18.25 -13.21 18.19
N GLU A 344 -18.26 -13.38 16.85
CA GLU A 344 -19.45 -13.12 16.04
C GLU A 344 -20.65 -13.82 16.70
N PRO A 345 -21.75 -13.10 17.01
CA PRO A 345 -22.95 -13.77 17.47
C PRO A 345 -23.38 -14.72 16.35
N ILE A 346 -23.49 -16.02 16.65
CA ILE A 346 -23.99 -17.01 15.69
C ILE A 346 -25.38 -16.55 15.26
N ASN A 347 -25.46 -15.89 14.11
CA ASN A 347 -26.74 -15.53 13.54
C ASN A 347 -27.40 -16.85 13.12
N LYS A 348 -28.36 -17.32 13.93
CA LYS A 348 -29.06 -18.59 13.70
C LYS A 348 -29.72 -18.68 12.30
N SER A 349 -29.87 -17.54 11.61
CA SER A 349 -30.32 -17.48 10.22
C SER A 349 -29.24 -17.93 9.21
N GLU A 350 -27.97 -17.56 9.37
CA GLU A 350 -26.87 -17.99 8.50
C GLU A 350 -26.46 -19.45 8.74
N ALA A 351 -26.54 -19.92 9.99
CA ALA A 351 -26.34 -21.33 10.32
C ALA A 351 -27.34 -22.23 9.59
N LYS A 352 -28.58 -21.78 9.39
CA LYS A 352 -29.59 -22.49 8.59
C LYS A 352 -29.22 -22.52 7.10
N PHE A 353 -28.74 -21.41 6.54
CA PHE A 353 -28.29 -21.37 5.14
C PHE A 353 -27.10 -22.28 4.86
N ARG A 354 -26.11 -22.35 5.76
CA ARG A 354 -24.96 -23.27 5.63
C ARG A 354 -25.35 -24.74 5.71
N ILE A 355 -26.31 -25.11 6.57
CA ILE A 355 -26.79 -26.49 6.68
C ILE A 355 -27.65 -26.88 5.48
N GLN A 356 -28.44 -25.96 4.93
CA GLN A 356 -29.31 -26.22 3.77
C GLN A 356 -28.52 -26.32 2.45
N ALA A 357 -27.44 -25.55 2.30
CA ALA A 357 -26.54 -25.66 1.15
C ALA A 357 -25.75 -26.98 1.13
N LEU A 358 -25.38 -27.51 2.30
CA LEU A 358 -24.68 -28.79 2.41
C LEU A 358 -25.62 -30.00 2.18
N SER A 359 -26.90 -29.91 2.54
CA SER A 359 -27.87 -30.98 2.28
C SER A 359 -28.36 -31.06 0.82
N SER A 360 -28.25 -29.96 0.06
CA SER A 360 -28.52 -29.95 -1.39
C SER A 360 -27.39 -30.56 -2.23
N ILE A 361 -26.16 -30.63 -1.70
CA ILE A 361 -25.00 -31.20 -2.41
C ILE A 361 -24.96 -32.74 -2.28
N THR A 362 -25.55 -33.30 -1.23
CA THR A 362 -25.53 -34.76 -0.97
C THR A 362 -26.70 -35.53 -1.60
N ASN A 363 -27.65 -34.85 -2.27
CA ASN A 363 -28.82 -35.47 -2.91
C ASN A 363 -28.83 -35.33 -4.45
N SER A 364 -27.68 -35.51 -5.11
CA SER A 364 -27.69 -35.83 -6.55
C SER A 364 -27.93 -37.34 -6.75
N PRO A 365 -28.96 -37.76 -7.50
CA PRO A 365 -29.24 -39.18 -7.70
C PRO A 365 -28.17 -39.80 -8.61
N VAL A 366 -27.53 -40.85 -8.10
CA VAL A 366 -26.62 -41.74 -8.85
C VAL A 366 -27.37 -42.32 -10.05
N MET A 367 -27.00 -41.92 -11.27
CA MET A 367 -27.42 -42.63 -12.48
C MET A 367 -26.82 -44.04 -12.46
N LYS A 368 -27.69 -45.04 -12.29
CA LYS A 368 -27.34 -46.45 -12.52
C LYS A 368 -27.17 -46.68 -14.01
N HIS A 369 -25.94 -46.88 -14.46
CA HIS A 369 -25.67 -47.53 -15.74
C HIS A 369 -26.26 -48.94 -15.70
N LYS A 370 -27.23 -49.22 -16.57
CA LYS A 370 -27.56 -50.58 -17.02
C LYS A 370 -26.92 -50.75 -18.39
N GLY A 371 -26.02 -51.73 -18.50
CA GLY A 371 -25.46 -52.17 -19.77
C GLY A 371 -26.50 -52.92 -20.61
N PHE A 372 -26.27 -52.88 -21.92
CA PHE A 372 -26.37 -53.99 -22.86
C PHE A 372 -25.32 -53.77 -23.95
#